data_AF-A0A958XVH6-F1
#
_entry.id   AF-A0A958XVH6-F1
#
_cell.length_a   1.000
_cell.length_b   1.000
_cell.length_c   1.000
_cell.angle_alpha   90.00
_cell.angle_beta   90.00
_cell.angle_gamma   90.00
#
_symmetry.space_group_name_H-M   'P 1'
#
loop_
_entity.id
_entity.type
_entity.pdbx_description
1 polymer ?
#
loop_
_entity_poly.entity_id
_entity_poly.type
_entity_poly.pdbx_seq_one_letter_code
_entity_poly.pdbx_strand_id
1 'polypeptide(L)' 'MEETYTYNELVQYLYHEMPAEGAVEMAHLLDEDPETRAMFEDLALAKTQLPKARFNPSQTALNNILQYSTKTAFEASL' A
#
# COMPACT_ATOMS: atom_id res chain seq x y z
N MET A 1 -5.71 22.68 14.95
CA MET A 1 -4.43 21.94 15.11
C MET A 1 -4.65 20.44 15.11
N GLU A 2 -5.82 19.93 15.55
CA GLU A 2 -6.17 18.50 15.47
C GLU A 2 -6.32 17.99 14.03
N GLU A 3 -7.00 18.72 13.14
CA GLU A 3 -7.21 18.30 11.74
C GLU A 3 -5.91 18.00 10.96
N THR A 4 -4.83 18.73 11.24
CA THR A 4 -3.53 18.52 10.57
C THR A 4 -2.86 17.24 11.05
N TYR A 5 -3.10 16.84 12.30
CA TYR A 5 -2.56 15.60 12.85
C TYR A 5 -3.29 14.39 12.22
N THR A 6 -4.62 14.44 12.17
CA THR A 6 -5.47 13.40 11.56
C THR A 6 -5.16 13.19 10.07
N TYR A 7 -4.93 14.28 9.31
CA TYR A 7 -4.59 14.17 7.89
C TYR A 7 -3.27 13.43 7.64
N ASN A 8 -2.23 13.70 8.43
CA ASN A 8 -0.93 13.02 8.27
C ASN A 8 -1.03 11.53 8.60
N GLU A 9 -1.83 11.18 9.61
CA GLU A 9 -2.08 9.78 9.99
C GLU A 9 -2.82 9.03 8.89
N LEU A 10 -3.82 9.65 8.25
CA LEU A 10 -4.51 9.07 7.09
C LEU A 10 -3.55 8.82 5.92
N VAL A 11 -2.61 9.73 5.66
CA VAL A 11 -1.57 9.54 4.64
C VAL A 11 -0.64 8.38 5.00
N GLN A 12 -0.15 8.32 6.24
CA GLN A 12 0.69 7.20 6.70
C GLN A 12 -0.05 5.86 6.58
N TYR A 13 -1.34 5.83 6.95
CA TYR A 13 -2.18 4.65 6.81
C TYR A 13 -2.34 4.24 5.33
N LEU A 14 -2.58 5.20 4.41
CA LEU A 14 -2.71 4.96 2.97
C LEU A 14 -1.45 4.38 2.30
N TYR A 15 -0.27 4.67 2.85
CA TYR A 15 1.01 4.14 2.39
C TYR A 15 1.54 2.96 3.21
N HIS A 16 0.78 2.50 4.21
CA HIS A 16 1.18 1.43 5.14
C HIS A 16 2.47 1.75 5.91
N GLU A 17 2.66 3.03 6.25
CA GLU A 17 3.82 3.55 7.01
C GLU A 17 3.51 3.74 8.50
N MET A 18 2.32 3.33 8.94
CA MET A 18 1.87 3.39 10.32
C MET A 18 2.22 2.09 11.07
N PRO A 19 2.58 2.14 12.38
CA PRO A 19 2.74 0.95 13.20
C PRO A 19 1.46 0.09 13.24
N ALA A 20 1.62 -1.22 13.49
CA ALA A 20 0.50 -2.16 13.45
C ALA A 20 -0.64 -1.81 14.41
N GLU A 21 -0.32 -1.36 15.62
CA GLU A 21 -1.29 -0.92 16.62
C GLU A 21 -2.10 0.29 16.13
N GLY A 22 -1.40 1.34 15.66
CA GLY A 22 -2.06 2.52 15.09
C GLY A 22 -2.89 2.21 13.84
N ALA A 23 -2.47 1.23 13.02
CA ALA A 23 -3.24 0.81 11.86
C ALA A 23 -4.58 0.14 12.23
N VAL A 24 -4.62 -0.57 13.35
CA VAL A 24 -5.86 -1.15 13.90
C VAL A 24 -6.77 -0.03 14.41
N GLU A 25 -6.23 0.92 15.16
CA GLU A 25 -6.99 2.08 15.65
C GLU A 25 -7.56 2.92 14.50
N MET A 26 -6.75 3.18 13.47
CA MET A 26 -7.20 3.91 12.28
C MET A 26 -8.29 3.15 11.52
N ALA A 27 -8.20 1.82 11.42
CA ALA A 27 -9.26 1.02 10.81
C ALA A 27 -10.59 1.16 11.57
N HIS A 28 -10.55 1.12 12.91
CA HIS A 28 -11.73 1.37 13.73
C HIS A 28 -12.29 2.79 13.54
N LEU A 29 -11.43 3.80 13.53
CA LEU A 29 -11.85 5.19 13.30
C LEU A 29 -12.53 5.38 11.94
N LEU A 30 -12.02 4.76 10.88
CA LEU A 30 -12.62 4.80 9.53
C LEU A 30 -13.98 4.08 9.46
N ASP A 31 -14.20 3.09 10.31
CA ASP A 31 -15.50 2.39 10.41
C ASP A 31 -16.53 3.23 11.18
N GLU A 32 -16.10 3.89 12.26
CA GLU A 32 -16.97 4.62 13.20
C GLU A 32 -17.29 6.05 12.75
N ASP A 33 -16.36 6.74 12.07
CA ASP A 33 -16.51 8.13 11.64
C ASP A 33 -16.62 8.27 10.11
N PRO A 34 -17.84 8.52 9.58
CA PRO A 34 -18.06 8.74 8.16
C PRO A 34 -17.31 9.93 7.57
N GLU A 35 -17.04 10.99 8.35
CA GLU A 35 -16.32 12.16 7.86
C GLU A 35 -14.85 11.83 7.60
N THR A 36 -14.20 11.17 8.55
CA THR A 36 -12.83 10.66 8.39
C THR A 36 -12.73 9.62 7.27
N ARG A 37 -13.73 8.75 7.12
CA ARG A 37 -13.79 7.84 5.97
C ARG A 37 -13.85 8.57 4.63
N ALA A 38 -14.69 9.59 4.51
CA ALA A 38 -14.78 10.37 3.28
C ALA A 38 -13.44 11.05 2.93
N MET A 39 -12.75 11.62 3.93
CA MET A 39 -11.42 12.21 3.74
C MET A 39 -10.39 11.17 3.26
N PHE A 40 -10.43 9.95 3.81
CA PHE A 40 -9.56 8.86 3.38
C PHE A 40 -9.85 8.40 1.95
N GLU A 41 -11.13 8.26 1.58
CA GLU A 41 -11.56 7.88 0.23
C GLU A 41 -11.10 8.89 -0.83
N ASP A 42 -11.20 10.19 -0.52
CA ASP A 42 -10.70 11.27 -1.37
C ASP A 42 -9.19 11.17 -1.59
N LEU A 43 -8.42 10.89 -0.52
CA LEU A 43 -6.97 10.68 -0.59
C LEU A 43 -6.62 9.43 -1.42
N ALA A 44 -7.34 8.33 -1.21
CA ALA A 44 -7.15 7.09 -1.95
C ALA A 44 -7.42 7.31 -3.44
N LEU A 45 -8.49 8.03 -3.79
CA LEU A 45 -8.80 8.39 -5.17
C LEU A 45 -7.71 9.28 -5.78
N ALA A 46 -7.27 10.32 -5.08
CA ALA A 46 -6.18 11.19 -5.55
C ALA A 46 -4.89 10.41 -5.81
N LYS A 47 -4.54 9.45 -4.95
CA LYS A 47 -3.38 8.56 -5.13
C LYS A 47 -3.48 7.74 -6.44
N THR A 48 -4.67 7.32 -6.86
CA THR A 48 -4.83 6.59 -8.14
C THR A 48 -4.51 7.43 -9.37
N GLN A 49 -4.64 8.75 -9.25
CA GLN A 49 -4.39 9.70 -10.34
C GLN A 49 -2.91 10.06 -10.47
N LEU A 50 -2.09 9.73 -9.47
CA LEU A 50 -0.65 9.98 -9.52
C LEU A 50 0.01 9.12 -10.60
N PRO A 51 0.98 9.68 -11.35
CA PRO A 51 1.69 8.92 -12.38
C PRO A 51 2.41 7.74 -11.72
N LYS A 52 2.05 6.53 -12.14
CA LYS A 52 2.73 5.32 -11.66
C LYS A 52 4.19 5.36 -12.09
N ALA A 53 5.08 4.97 -11.17
CA ALA A 53 6.48 4.78 -11.50
C ALA A 53 6.58 3.78 -12.67
N ARG A 54 7.23 4.21 -13.76
CA ARG A 54 7.52 3.32 -14.89
C ARG A 54 8.76 2.50 -14.51
N PHE A 55 8.54 1.26 -14.10
CA PHE A 55 9.62 0.33 -13.88
C PHE A 55 10.05 -0.26 -15.24
N ASN A 56 11.33 -0.11 -15.57
CA ASN A 56 11.93 -0.79 -16.71
C ASN A 56 13.06 -1.70 -16.18
N PRO A 57 12.72 -2.88 -15.63
CA PRO A 57 13.71 -3.80 -15.09
C PRO A 57 14.66 -4.26 -16.20
N SER A 58 15.92 -4.54 -15.84
CA SER A 58 16.87 -5.08 -16.81
C SER A 58 16.44 -6.49 -17.25
N GLN A 59 16.78 -6.86 -18.49
CA GLN A 59 16.52 -8.21 -19.01
C GLN A 59 17.13 -9.30 -18.12
N THR A 60 18.30 -9.02 -17.53
CA THR A 60 18.96 -9.92 -16.58
C THR A 60 18.11 -10.16 -15.34
N ALA A 61 17.53 -9.11 -14.75
CA ALA A 61 16.67 -9.25 -13.58
C ALA A 61 15.42 -10.10 -13.91
N LEU A 62 14.81 -9.86 -15.07
CA LEU A 62 13.68 -10.67 -15.55
C LEU A 62 14.06 -12.14 -15.72
N ASN A 63 15.20 -12.43 -16.35
CA ASN A 63 15.68 -13.80 -16.57
C ASN A 63 15.95 -14.53 -15.24
N ASN A 64 16.55 -13.85 -14.27
CA ASN A 64 16.84 -14.43 -12.95
C ASN A 64 15.56 -14.81 -12.20
N ILE A 65 14.54 -13.95 -12.23
CA ILE A 65 13.23 -14.24 -11.61
C ILE A 65 12.59 -15.45 -12.29
N LEU A 66 12.55 -15.49 -13.63
CA LEU A 66 11.97 -16.60 -14.38
C LEU A 66 12.67 -17.93 -14.09
N GLN A 67 14.01 -17.94 -14.02
CA GLN A 67 14.80 -19.12 -13.66
C GLN A 67 14.55 -19.59 -12.23
N TYR A 68 14.40 -18.66 -11.28
CA TYR A 68 14.07 -19.02 -9.91
C TYR A 68 12.66 -19.65 -9.85
N SER A 69 11.66 -19.02 -10.46
CA SER A 69 10.29 -19.52 -10.47
C SER A 69 10.14 -20.89 -11.12
N THR A 70 10.85 -21.18 -12.21
CA THR A 70 10.84 -22.52 -12.82
C THR A 70 11.46 -23.58 -11.92
N LYS A 71 12.57 -23.24 -11.22
CA LYS A 71 13.19 -24.13 -10.26
C LYS A 71 12.27 -24.44 -9.07
N THR A 72 11.62 -23.42 -8.49
CA THR A 72 10.70 -23.62 -7.36
C THR A 72 9.46 -24.42 -7.76
N ALA A 73 8.90 -24.17 -8.94
CA ALA A 73 7.77 -24.92 -9.46
C ALA A 73 8.11 -26.41 -9.71
N PHE A 74 9.33 -26.68 -10.17
CA PHE A 74 9.84 -28.04 -10.35
C PHE A 74 10.05 -28.75 -8.99
N GLU A 75 10.67 -28.08 -8.02
CA GLU A 75 10.87 -28.62 -6.67
C GLU A 75 9.55 -28.91 -5.94
N ALA A 76 8.50 -28.11 -6.16
CA ALA A 76 7.17 -28.35 -5.59
C ALA A 76 6.41 -29.53 -6.23
N SER A 77 6.89 -30.05 -7.37
CA SER A 77 6.27 -31.16 -8.11
C SER A 77 6.93 -32.52 -7.89
N LEU A 78 8.03 -32.55 -7.12
CA LEU A 78 8.74 -33.75 -6.66
C LEU A 78 8.21 -34.20 -5.30
#